data_AF-A0A538HVU4-F1
#
_entry.id   AF-A0A538HVU4-F1
#
_cell.length_a   1.000
_cell.length_b   1.000
_cell.length_c   1.000
_cell.angle_alpha   90.00
_cell.angle_beta   90.00
_cell.angle_gamma   90.00
#
_symmetry.space_group_name_H-M   'P 1'
#
loop_
_entity.id
_entity.type
_entity.pdbx_description
1 polymer ?
#
loop_
_entity_poly.entity_id
_entity_poly.type
_entity_poly.pdbx_seq_one_letter_code
_entity_poly.pdbx_strand_id
1 'polypeptide(L)'
;MKAFPVPAAPLEEQRRIVAEVEERLSVIDAMRASITRAQRRSAALRRSILERAFRGELVPQDPSDEPASVLLDRIRAEHETAPTYESEPSDTLSLGGRRYDRCLFVINR
;
A
#
# COMPACT_ATOMS: atom_id res chain seq x y z
N MET A 1 -25.86 31.56 -27.53
CA MET A 1 -26.57 30.92 -26.42
C MET A 1 -28.07 31.02 -26.67
N LYS A 2 -28.83 29.92 -26.63
CA LYS A 2 -30.30 29.96 -26.77
C LYS A 2 -30.92 30.26 -25.40
N ALA A 3 -31.95 31.11 -25.37
CA ALA A 3 -32.70 31.38 -24.15
C ALA A 3 -33.50 30.14 -23.73
N PHE A 4 -33.26 29.66 -22.52
CA PHE A 4 -34.06 28.61 -21.88
C PHE A 4 -34.93 29.27 -20.82
N PRO A 5 -36.26 29.35 -21.01
CA PRO A 5 -37.14 30.04 -20.06
C PRO A 5 -37.25 29.21 -18.78
N VAL A 6 -36.74 29.75 -17.68
CA VAL A 6 -36.84 29.15 -16.35
C VAL A 6 -37.71 30.06 -15.50
N PRO A 7 -38.72 29.52 -14.79
CA PRO A 7 -39.47 30.33 -13.83
C PRO A 7 -38.51 30.83 -12.73
N ALA A 8 -38.41 32.15 -12.59
CA ALA A 8 -37.55 32.78 -11.60
C ALA A 8 -38.32 33.08 -10.32
N ALA A 9 -37.78 32.63 -9.18
CA ALA A 9 -38.29 33.01 -7.87
C ALA A 9 -38.10 34.52 -7.60
N PRO A 10 -38.83 35.13 -6.65
CA PRO A 10 -38.58 36.50 -6.22
C PRO A 10 -37.12 36.72 -5.76
N LEU A 11 -36.59 37.93 -5.92
CA LEU A 11 -35.18 38.23 -5.65
C LEU A 11 -34.77 37.97 -4.19
N GLU A 12 -35.65 38.20 -3.21
CA GLU A 12 -35.36 37.84 -1.81
C GLU A 12 -35.15 36.34 -1.64
N GLU A 13 -36.01 35.52 -2.26
CA GLU A 13 -35.91 34.07 -2.17
C GLU A 13 -34.63 33.55 -2.82
N GLN A 14 -34.25 34.12 -3.97
CA GLN A 14 -32.97 33.81 -4.60
C GLN A 14 -31.78 34.10 -3.67
N ARG A 15 -31.77 35.26 -3.01
CA ARG A 15 -30.70 35.64 -2.07
C ARG A 15 -30.63 34.70 -0.88
N ARG A 16 -31.79 34.33 -0.32
CA ARG A 16 -31.87 33.37 0.79
C ARG A 16 -31.30 32.00 0.40
N ILE A 17 -31.68 31.50 -0.77
CA ILE A 17 -31.18 30.22 -1.30
C ILE A 17 -29.66 30.29 -1.51
N VAL A 18 -29.15 31.37 -2.11
CA VAL A 18 -27.70 31.53 -2.34
C VAL A 18 -26.95 31.55 -1.01
N ALA A 19 -27.41 32.31 -0.03
CA ALA A 19 -26.76 32.38 1.28
C ALA A 19 -26.66 31.00 1.96
N GLU A 20 -27.76 30.23 1.96
CA GLU A 20 -27.79 28.88 2.52
C GLU A 20 -26.85 27.91 1.77
N VAL A 21 -26.79 28.02 0.45
CA VAL A 21 -25.90 27.21 -0.38
C VAL A 21 -24.44 27.55 -0.10
N GLU A 22 -24.09 28.83 -0.01
CA GLU A 22 -22.74 29.29 0.30
C GLU A 22 -22.28 28.81 1.68
N GLU A 23 -23.15 28.89 2.69
CA GLU A 23 -22.86 28.38 4.03
C GLU A 23 -22.56 26.86 4.00
N ARG A 24 -23.42 26.08 3.33
CA ARG A 24 -23.22 24.63 3.20
C ARG A 24 -21.96 24.27 2.42
N LEU A 25 -21.65 25.03 1.35
CA LEU A 25 -20.43 24.83 0.58
C LEU A 25 -19.17 25.12 1.41
N SER A 26 -19.21 26.15 2.26
CA SER A 26 -18.12 26.45 3.20
C SER A 26 -17.84 25.28 4.15
N VAL A 27 -18.90 24.65 4.68
CA VAL A 27 -18.76 23.44 5.52
C VAL A 27 -18.10 22.29 4.75
N ILE A 28 -18.53 22.07 3.49
CA ILE A 28 -17.95 21.02 2.63
C ILE A 28 -16.45 21.27 2.39
N ASP A 29 -16.04 22.50 2.16
CA ASP A 29 -14.63 22.84 1.94
C ASP A 29 -13.79 22.64 3.21
N ALA A 30 -14.32 23.02 4.37
CA ALA A 30 -13.67 22.74 5.65
C ALA A 30 -13.49 21.23 5.89
N MET A 31 -14.50 20.42 5.58
CA MET A 31 -14.43 18.96 5.69
C MET A 31 -13.40 18.36 4.73
N ARG A 32 -13.37 18.79 3.46
CA ARG A 32 -12.34 18.35 2.49
C ARG A 32 -10.93 18.64 2.98
N ALA A 33 -10.72 19.83 3.55
CA ALA A 33 -9.42 20.18 4.13
C ALA A 33 -9.07 19.27 5.31
N SER A 34 -10.04 18.93 6.17
CA SER A 34 -9.83 18.00 7.29
C SER A 34 -9.45 16.60 6.82
N ILE A 35 -10.16 16.06 5.83
CA ILE A 35 -9.88 14.74 5.23
C ILE A 35 -8.47 14.72 4.65
N THR A 36 -8.11 15.73 3.87
CA THR A 36 -6.77 15.84 3.25
C THR A 36 -5.68 15.87 4.32
N ARG A 37 -5.88 16.62 5.42
CA ARG A 37 -4.96 16.65 6.55
C ARG A 37 -4.84 15.27 7.21
N ALA A 38 -5.96 14.58 7.44
CA ALA A 38 -5.96 13.25 8.06
C ALA A 38 -5.24 12.20 7.18
N GLN A 39 -5.46 12.21 5.87
CA GLN A 39 -4.78 11.33 4.93
C GLN A 39 -3.25 11.53 4.96
N ARG A 40 -2.79 12.78 4.96
CA ARG A 40 -1.35 13.10 5.06
C ARG A 40 -0.75 12.59 6.37
N ARG A 41 -1.43 12.81 7.50
CA ARG A 41 -0.98 12.29 8.82
C ARG A 41 -0.92 10.77 8.83
N SER A 42 -1.93 10.10 8.28
CA SER A 42 -1.95 8.63 8.19
C SER A 42 -0.80 8.10 7.35
N ALA A 43 -0.50 8.71 6.20
CA ALA A 43 0.63 8.34 5.37
C ALA A 43 1.98 8.53 6.09
N ALA A 44 2.17 9.66 6.78
CA ALA A 44 3.37 9.93 7.57
C ALA A 44 3.54 8.93 8.73
N LEU A 45 2.45 8.65 9.45
CA LEU A 45 2.46 7.67 10.53
C LEU A 45 2.82 6.27 10.03
N ARG A 46 2.19 5.80 8.94
CA ARG A 46 2.53 4.50 8.32
C ARG A 46 4.01 4.42 7.95
N ARG A 47 4.56 5.47 7.33
CA ARG A 47 6.00 5.52 7.02
C ARG A 47 6.85 5.40 8.27
N SER A 48 6.56 6.18 9.32
CA SER A 48 7.33 6.14 10.56
C SER A 48 7.28 4.79 11.27
N ILE A 49 6.13 4.10 11.25
CA ILE A 49 5.98 2.77 11.83
C ILE A 49 6.80 1.74 11.06
N LEU A 50 6.73 1.76 9.72
CA LEU A 50 7.51 0.84 8.89
C LEU A 50 9.01 1.07 9.04
N GLU A 51 9.45 2.32 9.09
CA GLU A 51 10.86 2.66 9.35
C GLU A 51 11.33 2.09 10.69
N ARG A 52 10.53 2.21 11.75
CA ARG A 52 10.84 1.62 13.06
C ARG A 52 10.79 0.09 13.04
N ALA A 53 9.87 -0.50 12.28
CA ALA A 53 9.76 -1.94 12.12
C ALA A 53 11.01 -2.53 11.48
N PHE A 54 11.50 -1.92 10.40
CA PHE A 54 12.70 -2.38 9.71
C PHE A 54 13.99 -2.19 10.52
N ARG A 55 14.01 -1.23 11.46
CA ARG A 55 15.12 -1.09 12.43
C ARG A 55 15.00 -2.03 13.64
N GLY A 56 13.91 -2.79 13.76
CA GLY A 56 13.68 -3.66 14.92
C GLY A 56 13.24 -2.92 16.19
N GLU A 57 12.86 -1.64 16.09
CA GLU A 57 12.56 -0.76 17.24
C GLU A 57 11.09 -0.84 17.73
N LEU A 58 10.30 -1.79 17.21
CA LEU A 58 8.90 -1.97 17.61
C LEU A 58 8.73 -2.87 18.83
N VAL A 59 9.76 -3.61 19.21
CA VAL A 59 9.76 -4.54 20.34
C VAL A 59 11.05 -4.30 21.15
N PRO A 60 11.00 -4.34 22.51
CA PRO A 60 12.21 -4.29 23.32
C PRO A 60 13.21 -5.36 22.87
N GLN A 61 14.44 -4.95 22.59
CA GLN A 61 15.51 -5.86 22.20
C GLN A 61 16.27 -6.32 23.45
N ASP A 62 16.59 -7.60 23.55
CA ASP A 62 17.44 -8.11 24.63
C ASP A 62 18.91 -7.93 24.23
N PRO A 63 19.75 -7.26 25.04
CA PRO A 63 21.18 -7.12 24.76
C PRO A 63 21.93 -8.45 24.68
N SER A 64 21.34 -9.53 25.20
CA SER A 64 21.88 -10.89 25.15
C SER A 64 21.46 -11.69 23.91
N ASP A 65 20.60 -11.13 23.04
CA ASP A 65 20.21 -11.78 21.79
C ASP A 65 21.43 -12.02 20.89
N GLU A 66 21.48 -13.21 20.28
CA GLU A 66 22.54 -13.51 19.30
C GLU A 66 22.39 -12.65 18.04
N PRO A 67 23.49 -12.13 17.46
CA PRO A 67 23.39 -11.35 16.24
C PRO A 67 22.91 -12.24 15.08
N ALA A 68 22.05 -11.69 14.24
CA ALA A 68 21.44 -12.42 13.11
C ALA A 68 22.48 -13.09 12.18
N SER A 69 23.71 -12.61 12.12
CA SER A 69 24.80 -13.24 11.37
C SER A 69 25.07 -14.67 11.82
N VAL A 70 25.05 -14.94 13.12
CA VAL A 70 25.32 -16.27 13.68
C VAL A 70 24.23 -17.26 13.26
N LEU A 71 22.96 -16.83 13.29
CA LEU A 71 21.84 -17.63 12.80
C LEU A 71 21.96 -17.91 11.30
N LEU A 72 22.34 -16.91 10.49
CA LEU A 72 22.52 -17.06 9.04
C LEU A 72 23.66 -18.02 8.71
N ASP A 73 24.76 -17.99 9.45
CA ASP A 73 25.87 -18.92 9.26
C ASP A 73 25.46 -20.37 9.58
N ARG A 74 24.64 -20.58 10.63
CA ARG A 74 24.05 -21.89 10.93
C ARG A 74 23.12 -22.39 9.81
N ILE A 75 22.24 -21.52 9.30
CA ILE A 75 21.34 -21.86 8.19
C ILE A 75 22.12 -22.23 6.93
N ARG A 76 23.22 -21.53 6.61
CA ARG A 76 24.09 -21.87 5.47
C ARG A 76 24.75 -23.22 5.64
N ALA A 77 25.31 -23.48 6.82
CA ALA A 77 25.94 -24.77 7.12
C ALA A 77 24.93 -25.93 7.04
N GLU A 78 23.69 -25.73 7.49
CA GLU A 78 22.60 -26.70 7.33
C GLU A 78 22.21 -26.89 5.85
N HIS A 79 22.18 -25.83 5.04
CA HIS A 79 21.89 -25.94 3.61
C HIS A 79 23.00 -26.57 2.77
N GLU A 80 24.26 -26.40 3.16
CA GLU A 80 25.41 -27.06 2.52
C GLU A 80 25.49 -28.56 2.84
N THR A 81 24.94 -28.96 3.98
CA THR A 81 24.90 -30.37 4.44
C THR A 81 23.59 -31.08 4.07
N ALA A 82 22.54 -30.33 3.77
CA ALA A 82 21.32 -30.88 3.18
C ALA A 82 21.64 -31.42 1.78
N PRO A 83 21.24 -32.66 1.45
CA PRO A 83 21.37 -33.15 0.09
C PRO A 83 20.58 -32.21 -0.82
N THR A 84 21.29 -31.59 -1.76
CA THR A 84 20.63 -30.97 -2.89
C THR A 84 19.82 -32.09 -3.53
N TYR A 85 18.50 -31.98 -3.52
CA TYR A 85 17.67 -32.79 -4.41
C TYR A 85 18.00 -32.29 -5.82
N GLU A 86 19.10 -32.82 -6.35
CA GLU A 86 19.38 -32.85 -7.77
C GLU A 86 18.13 -33.46 -8.38
N SER A 87 17.38 -32.62 -9.07
CA SER A 87 16.38 -33.13 -9.99
C SER A 87 17.21 -33.84 -11.05
N GLU A 88 17.28 -35.17 -10.97
CA GLU A 88 17.75 -36.01 -12.07
C GLU A 88 17.12 -35.49 -13.37
N PRO A 89 17.89 -35.29 -14.45
CA PRO A 89 17.34 -34.89 -15.72
C PRO A 89 16.68 -36.12 -16.37
N SER A 90 15.57 -36.60 -15.82
CA SER A 90 14.81 -37.69 -16.45
C SER A 90 13.61 -37.14 -17.20
N ASP A 91 13.76 -37.24 -18.53
CA ASP A 91 12.72 -37.23 -19.54
C ASP A 91 12.10 -35.88 -19.88
N THR A 92 12.68 -35.27 -20.91
CA THR A 92 11.92 -34.42 -21.84
C THR A 92 10.68 -35.18 -22.32
N LEU A 93 9.55 -35.00 -21.65
CA LEU A 93 8.25 -35.25 -22.26
C LEU A 93 8.07 -34.22 -23.37
N SER A 94 8.35 -34.66 -24.60
CA SER A 94 7.91 -33.99 -25.83
C SER A 94 6.38 -34.06 -25.91
N LEU A 95 5.70 -33.28 -25.07
CA LEU A 95 4.30 -32.94 -25.24
C LEU A 95 4.23 -31.53 -25.82
N GLY A 96 4.14 -31.47 -27.15
CA GLY A 96 3.50 -30.39 -27.88
C GLY A 96 3.84 -28.95 -27.46
N GLY A 97 4.94 -28.42 -27.98
CA GLY A 97 4.86 -27.13 -28.66
C GLY A 97 4.70 -25.84 -27.84
N ARG A 98 5.06 -25.77 -26.55
CA ARG A 98 5.32 -24.46 -25.90
C ARG A 98 6.51 -24.51 -24.94
N ARG A 99 7.57 -23.80 -25.33
CA ARG A 99 8.73 -23.48 -24.48
C ARG A 99 8.26 -22.53 -23.37
N TYR A 100 8.38 -22.95 -22.12
CA TYR A 100 8.30 -22.05 -20.97
C TYR A 100 9.67 -22.03 -20.29
N ASP A 101 10.35 -20.89 -20.36
CA ASP A 101 11.54 -20.65 -19.56
C ASP A 101 11.12 -20.59 -18.10
N ARG A 102 11.61 -21.54 -17.32
CA ARG A 102 11.38 -21.62 -15.88
C ARG A 102 12.30 -20.61 -15.17
N CYS A 103 12.05 -19.33 -15.41
CA CYS A 103 12.67 -18.23 -14.68
C CYS A 103 11.66 -17.60 -13.71
N LEU A 104 12.07 -17.58 -12.44
CA LEU A 104 11.69 -16.63 -11.38
C LEU A 104 10.22 -16.17 -11.35
N PHE A 105 9.43 -16.79 -10.46
CA PHE A 105 8.28 -16.09 -9.88
C PHE A 105 8.09 -16.54 -8.43
N VAL A 106 8.97 -16.06 -7.54
CA VAL A 106 8.64 -15.97 -6.11
C VAL A 106 8.16 -14.55 -5.87
N ILE A 107 6.86 -14.47 -5.63
CA ILE A 107 6.01 -13.30 -5.68
C ILE A 107 6.23 -12.42 -4.44
N ASN A 108 6.70 -11.19 -4.70
CA ASN A 108 6.29 -10.02 -3.93
C ASN A 108 4.80 -9.77 -4.25
N ARG A 109 3.91 -9.92 -3.26
CA ARG A 109 2.56 -9.35 -3.27
C ARG A 109 2.15 -8.98 -1.85
#